data_AF-A0A7K8MSU8-F1
#
_entry.id   AF-A0A7K8MSU8-F1
#
_cell.length_a   1.000
_cell.length_b   1.000
_cell.length_c   1.000
_cell.angle_alpha   90.00
_cell.angle_beta   90.00
_cell.angle_gamma   90.00
#
_symmetry.space_group_name_H-M   'P 1'
#
loop_
_entity.id
_entity.type
_entity.pdbx_description
1 polymer ?
#
loop_
_entity_poly.entity_id
_entity_poly.type
_entity_poly.pdbx_seq_one_letter_code
_entity_poly.pdbx_strand_id
1 'polypeptide(L)'
;FCACRGKTARVINYEEFKKALEELAPKRFKDKSKEEAYEAICQLVAGKEPINVGVTKAKTVGAVERLTDTSKYTGSHKERFDESGKGKGKSGRENIVDTSGYVSAYKNAGTYDAKVKK
;
A
#
# COMPACT_ATOMS: atom_id res chain seq x y z
N PHE A 1 -4.77 10.72 19.47
CA PHE A 1 -3.79 9.66 19.82
C PHE A 1 -2.40 9.89 19.23
N CYS A 2 -2.21 10.13 17.92
CA CYS A 2 -0.86 10.36 17.37
C CYS A 2 -0.15 11.58 17.98
N ALA A 3 -0.91 12.62 18.37
CA ALA A 3 -0.39 13.79 19.06
C ALA A 3 -0.03 13.54 20.54
N CYS A 4 -0.69 12.58 21.19
CA CYS A 4 -0.53 12.31 22.62
C CYS A 4 0.55 11.24 22.89
N ARG A 5 1.11 10.63 21.84
CA ARG A 5 2.07 9.53 21.90
C ARG A 5 3.44 10.00 21.40
N GLY A 6 4.51 9.44 21.96
CA GLY A 6 5.86 9.59 21.39
C GLY A 6 5.92 9.28 19.89
N LYS A 7 6.67 10.09 19.12
CA LYS A 7 6.73 10.08 17.65
C LYS A 7 6.95 8.70 17.01
N THR A 8 7.66 7.80 17.68
CA THR A 8 8.02 6.46 17.18
C THR A 8 7.24 5.33 17.84
N ALA A 9 6.52 5.59 18.93
CA ALA A 9 5.81 4.54 19.63
C ALA A 9 4.62 4.06 18.80
N ARG A 10 4.25 2.79 18.95
CA ARG A 10 3.11 2.14 18.26
C ARG A 10 1.87 1.97 19.13
N VAL A 11 2.02 2.15 20.45
CA VAL A 11 0.96 2.05 21.46
C VAL A 11 1.09 3.19 22.49
N ILE A 12 -0.02 3.64 23.04
CA ILE A 12 -0.04 4.69 24.09
C ILE A 12 0.03 4.06 25.47
N ASN A 13 0.65 4.76 26.42
CA ASN A 13 0.57 4.39 27.84
C ASN A 13 -0.71 4.95 28.50
N TYR A 14 -0.96 4.59 29.76
CA TYR A 14 -2.16 5.01 30.46
C TYR A 14 -2.23 6.53 30.73
N GLU A 15 -1.10 7.19 30.96
CA GLU A 15 -1.06 8.64 31.18
C GLU A 15 -1.36 9.42 29.90
N GLU A 16 -0.78 8.99 28.77
CA GLU A 16 -1.07 9.49 27.44
C GLU A 16 -2.53 9.25 27.06
N PHE A 17 -3.10 8.12 27.50
CA PHE A 17 -4.52 7.83 27.33
C PHE A 17 -5.41 8.82 28.10
N LYS A 18 -5.10 9.10 29.38
CA LYS A 18 -5.83 10.14 30.15
C LYS A 18 -5.75 11.50 29.48
N LYS A 19 -4.55 11.92 29.05
CA LYS A 19 -4.36 13.17 28.29
C LYS A 19 -5.16 13.20 26.99
N ALA A 20 -5.24 12.07 26.28
CA ALA A 20 -6.06 11.97 25.09
C ALA A 20 -7.57 12.12 25.40
N LEU A 21 -8.05 11.61 26.54
CA LEU A 21 -9.43 11.83 26.98
C LEU A 21 -9.68 13.30 27.36
N GLU A 22 -8.73 13.97 28.01
CA GLU A 22 -8.80 15.42 28.28
C GLU A 22 -8.87 16.25 27.00
N GLU A 23 -8.15 15.88 25.94
CA GLU A 23 -8.23 16.54 24.63
C GLU A 23 -9.56 16.27 23.90
N LEU A 24 -10.20 15.13 24.14
CA LEU A 24 -11.47 14.73 23.52
C LEU A 24 -12.69 15.29 24.26
N ALA A 25 -12.60 15.44 25.58
CA ALA A 25 -13.65 15.99 26.43
C ALA A 25 -14.25 17.30 25.90
N PRO A 26 -13.47 18.37 25.61
CA PRO A 26 -14.02 19.63 25.10
C PRO A 26 -14.49 19.54 23.64
N LYS A 27 -14.05 18.53 22.86
CA LYS A 27 -14.55 18.32 21.49
C LYS A 27 -15.96 17.75 21.48
N ARG A 28 -16.28 16.91 22.46
CA ARG A 28 -17.58 16.25 22.59
C ARG A 28 -18.57 17.02 23.47
N PHE A 29 -18.09 17.57 24.59
CA PHE A 29 -18.88 18.31 25.57
C PHE A 29 -18.42 19.76 25.61
N LYS A 30 -18.78 20.53 24.58
CA LYS A 30 -18.38 21.95 24.44
C LYS A 30 -19.06 22.88 25.44
N ASP A 31 -20.21 22.45 25.96
CA ASP A 31 -21.09 23.29 26.79
C ASP A 31 -20.86 23.10 28.31
N LYS A 32 -19.90 22.25 28.69
CA LYS A 32 -19.60 21.91 30.09
C LYS A 32 -18.24 22.45 30.53
N SER A 33 -18.04 22.56 31.84
CA SER A 33 -16.73 22.87 32.42
C SER A 33 -15.72 21.75 32.09
N LYS A 34 -14.42 22.07 32.10
CA LYS A 34 -13.36 21.10 31.75
C LYS A 34 -13.43 19.82 32.59
N GLU A 35 -13.72 19.96 33.88
CA GLU A 35 -13.78 18.84 34.83
C GLU A 35 -15.01 17.97 34.58
N GLU A 36 -16.19 18.58 34.43
CA GLU A 36 -17.43 17.85 34.12
C GLU A 36 -17.37 17.16 32.76
N ALA A 37 -16.74 17.79 31.77
CA ALA A 37 -16.55 17.20 30.44
C ALA A 37 -15.63 15.97 30.50
N TYR A 38 -14.59 16.02 31.34
CA TYR A 38 -13.66 14.90 31.55
C TYR A 38 -14.30 13.75 32.33
N GLU A 39 -15.07 14.04 33.38
CA GLU A 39 -15.82 13.01 34.08
C GLU A 39 -16.86 12.35 33.19
N ALA A 40 -17.60 13.13 32.40
CA ALA A 40 -18.60 12.60 31.48
C ALA A 40 -17.98 11.67 30.43
N ILE A 41 -16.79 11.98 29.89
CA ILE A 41 -16.12 11.09 28.94
C ILE A 41 -15.59 9.83 29.62
N CYS A 42 -15.08 9.94 30.86
CA CYS A 42 -14.62 8.79 31.64
C CYS A 42 -15.79 7.84 31.97
N GLN A 43 -16.95 8.37 32.39
CA GLN A 43 -18.15 7.58 32.66
C GLN A 43 -18.66 6.83 31.42
N LEU A 44 -18.50 7.39 30.22
CA LEU A 44 -18.88 6.71 28.99
C LEU A 44 -17.99 5.52 28.65
N VAL A 45 -16.76 5.49 29.14
CA VAL A 45 -15.78 4.43 28.90
C VAL A 45 -15.75 3.43 30.05
N ALA A 46 -15.90 3.90 31.29
CA ALA A 46 -15.89 3.08 32.49
C ALA A 46 -17.00 2.00 32.44
N GLY A 47 -16.62 0.76 32.75
CA GLY A 47 -17.54 -0.37 32.77
C GLY A 47 -17.92 -0.93 31.39
N LYS A 48 -17.36 -0.40 30.29
CA LYS A 48 -17.54 -0.97 28.96
C LYS A 48 -16.35 -1.82 28.57
N GLU A 49 -16.64 -3.04 28.14
CA GLU A 49 -15.66 -3.90 27.52
C GLU A 49 -15.48 -3.54 26.03
N PRO A 50 -14.33 -3.85 25.42
CA PRO A 50 -14.16 -3.73 23.98
C PRO A 50 -15.05 -4.75 23.26
N ILE A 51 -16.30 -4.38 22.96
CA ILE A 51 -17.23 -5.25 22.26
C ILE A 51 -17.12 -5.00 20.74
N ASN A 52 -16.84 -6.06 19.99
CA ASN A 52 -16.90 -6.07 18.52
C ASN A 52 -18.35 -6.13 18.02
N VAL A 53 -19.19 -5.14 18.35
CA VAL A 53 -20.57 -5.10 17.83
C VAL A 53 -20.55 -4.64 16.38
N GLY A 54 -20.84 -5.55 15.44
CA GLY A 54 -20.96 -5.23 14.01
C GLY A 54 -19.62 -4.87 13.36
N VAL A 55 -18.65 -5.80 13.41
CA VAL A 55 -17.34 -5.68 12.75
C VAL A 55 -17.51 -5.09 11.34
N THR A 56 -17.15 -3.82 11.16
CA THR A 56 -16.89 -3.27 9.84
C THR A 56 -15.76 -4.09 9.25
N LYS A 57 -16.06 -4.90 8.21
CA LYS A 57 -15.05 -5.60 7.42
C LYS A 57 -13.89 -4.64 7.21
N ALA A 58 -12.67 -5.07 7.53
CA ALA A 58 -11.49 -4.26 7.31
C ALA A 58 -11.51 -3.79 5.86
N LYS A 59 -11.72 -2.49 5.64
CA LYS A 59 -11.62 -1.90 4.31
C LYS A 59 -10.14 -2.01 3.97
N THR A 60 -9.79 -3.00 3.15
CA THR A 60 -8.49 -3.05 2.51
C THR A 60 -8.25 -1.68 1.90
N VAL A 61 -7.14 -1.04 2.27
CA VAL A 61 -6.79 0.29 1.78
C VAL A 61 -6.47 0.13 0.30
N GLY A 62 -7.50 0.15 -0.55
CA GLY A 62 -7.41 -0.13 -1.99
C GLY A 62 -6.51 0.85 -2.75
N ALA A 63 -5.98 1.88 -2.09
CA ALA A 63 -4.95 2.75 -2.65
C ALA A 63 -3.66 1.97 -2.97
N VAL A 64 -3.26 0.99 -2.14
CA VAL A 64 -2.04 0.20 -2.39
C VAL A 64 -2.28 -0.83 -3.49
N GLU A 65 -3.44 -1.48 -3.51
CA GLU A 65 -3.82 -2.44 -4.54
C GLU A 65 -3.91 -1.79 -5.93
N ARG A 66 -4.43 -0.55 -6.02
CA ARG A 66 -4.39 0.25 -7.26
C ARG A 66 -2.97 0.63 -7.69
N LEU A 67 -2.03 0.68 -6.76
CA LEU A 67 -0.65 1.07 -7.03
C LEU A 67 0.19 -0.09 -7.60
N THR A 68 -0.21 -1.34 -7.35
CA THR A 68 0.55 -2.55 -7.73
C THR A 68 -0.13 -3.44 -8.78
N ASP A 69 -1.27 -3.02 -9.35
CA ASP A 69 -1.97 -3.77 -10.38
C ASP A 69 -1.43 -3.50 -11.78
N THR A 70 -0.60 -4.42 -12.27
CA THR A 70 0.10 -4.36 -13.56
C THR A 70 -0.83 -4.65 -14.74
N SER A 71 -1.97 -5.32 -14.49
CA SER A 71 -2.99 -5.58 -15.52
C SER A 71 -3.62 -4.29 -16.05
N LYS A 72 -3.56 -3.21 -15.26
CA LYS A 72 -4.09 -1.90 -15.61
C LYS A 72 -3.08 -1.00 -16.33
N TYR A 73 -1.86 -1.47 -16.58
CA TYR A 73 -0.88 -0.70 -17.33
C TYR A 73 -1.27 -0.64 -18.81
N THR A 74 -1.40 0.58 -19.33
CA THR A 74 -1.74 0.85 -20.73
C THR A 74 -0.61 1.59 -21.44
N GLY A 75 -0.57 1.51 -22.78
CA GLY A 75 0.42 2.22 -23.59
C GLY A 75 1.86 1.83 -23.23
N SER A 76 2.75 2.81 -23.17
CA SER A 76 4.19 2.60 -22.96
C SER A 76 4.55 1.99 -21.60
N HIS A 77 3.69 2.09 -20.59
CA HIS A 77 3.91 1.42 -19.30
C HIS A 77 3.78 -0.10 -19.41
N LYS A 78 2.95 -0.62 -20.33
CA LYS A 78 2.78 -2.07 -20.53
C LYS A 78 4.05 -2.73 -21.09
N GLU A 79 4.78 -2.02 -21.95
CA GLU A 79 6.03 -2.52 -22.52
C GLU A 79 7.17 -2.56 -21.51
N ARG A 80 7.11 -1.74 -20.45
CA ARG A 80 8.18 -1.60 -19.47
C ARG A 80 8.18 -2.66 -18.36
N PHE A 81 7.06 -3.32 -18.11
CA PHE A 81 6.88 -4.27 -17.01
C PHE A 81 6.33 -5.62 -17.51
N ASP A 82 6.62 -6.69 -16.78
CA ASP A 82 5.99 -7.99 -16.97
C ASP A 82 4.67 -8.12 -16.18
N GLU A 83 3.96 -9.23 -16.37
CA GLU A 83 2.67 -9.48 -15.72
C GLU A 83 2.79 -9.56 -14.19
N SER A 84 3.99 -9.90 -13.68
CA SER A 84 4.31 -9.86 -12.25
C SER A 84 4.66 -8.47 -11.73
N GLY A 85 4.76 -7.46 -12.60
CA GLY A 85 5.14 -6.08 -12.26
C GLY A 85 6.63 -5.83 -12.11
N LYS A 86 7.46 -6.78 -12.50
CA LYS A 86 8.90 -6.60 -12.56
C LYS A 86 9.26 -5.87 -13.85
N GLY A 87 10.17 -4.90 -13.75
CA GLY A 87 10.62 -4.14 -14.91
C GLY A 87 11.39 -5.03 -15.90
N LYS A 88 11.03 -4.95 -17.18
CA LYS A 88 11.71 -5.65 -18.29
C LYS A 88 13.08 -5.05 -18.63
N GLY A 89 13.44 -3.91 -18.04
CA GLY A 89 14.74 -3.28 -18.27
C GLY A 89 14.86 -2.67 -19.67
N LYS A 90 15.99 -2.92 -20.35
CA LYS A 90 16.30 -2.31 -21.66
C LYS A 90 15.32 -2.76 -22.76
N SER A 91 14.94 -4.03 -22.77
CA SER A 91 14.00 -4.59 -23.76
C SER A 91 12.60 -3.98 -23.69
N GLY A 92 12.18 -3.49 -22.51
CA GLY A 92 10.89 -2.79 -22.34
C GLY A 92 10.94 -1.29 -22.59
N ARG A 93 12.13 -0.73 -22.88
CA ARG A 93 12.34 0.72 -23.10
C ARG A 93 12.77 1.03 -24.52
N GLU A 94 13.43 0.09 -25.18
CA GLU A 94 14.00 0.24 -26.52
C GLU A 94 13.49 -0.88 -27.43
N ASN A 95 13.12 -0.51 -28.66
CA ASN A 95 12.85 -1.48 -29.71
C ASN A 95 14.20 -2.00 -30.25
N ILE A 96 14.62 -3.16 -29.78
CA ILE A 96 15.83 -3.82 -30.28
C ILE A 96 15.48 -4.46 -31.62
N VAL A 97 15.80 -3.76 -32.70
CA VAL A 97 15.69 -4.30 -34.06
C VAL A 97 16.79 -5.31 -34.28
N ASP A 98 16.46 -6.47 -34.86
CA ASP A 98 17.46 -7.46 -35.24
C ASP A 98 18.38 -6.88 -36.32
N THR A 99 19.63 -6.65 -35.97
CA THR A 99 20.68 -6.12 -36.86
C THR A 99 21.43 -7.23 -37.59
N SER A 100 20.94 -8.48 -37.59
CA SER A 100 21.55 -9.63 -38.28
C SER A 100 21.72 -9.47 -39.79
N GLY A 101 21.26 -8.35 -40.36
CA GLY A 101 21.57 -7.91 -41.71
C GLY A 101 20.65 -8.56 -42.74
N TYR A 102 20.09 -7.74 -43.63
CA TYR A 102 19.29 -8.21 -44.76
C TYR A 102 20.19 -8.96 -45.76
N VAL A 103 20.45 -10.24 -45.51
CA VAL A 103 21.12 -11.15 -46.45
C VAL A 103 20.03 -11.99 -47.12
N SER A 104 19.59 -11.54 -48.29
CA SER A 104 18.48 -12.12 -49.07
C SER A 104 18.62 -13.61 -49.42
N ALA A 105 19.81 -14.19 -49.27
CA ALA A 105 20.11 -15.56 -49.69
C ALA A 105 20.40 -16.55 -48.54
N TYR A 106 20.54 -16.11 -47.28
CA TYR A 106 20.94 -17.01 -46.19
C TYR A 106 19.73 -17.55 -45.42
N LYS A 107 19.22 -18.71 -45.85
CA LYS A 107 18.03 -19.37 -45.25
C LYS A 107 18.33 -20.28 -44.05
N ASN A 108 19.60 -20.41 -43.65
CA ASN A 108 20.05 -21.40 -42.67
C ASN A 108 20.37 -20.80 -41.28
N ALA A 109 19.89 -19.59 -40.97
CA ALA A 109 20.09 -18.97 -39.66
C ALA A 109 19.55 -19.89 -38.54
N GLY A 110 20.38 -20.18 -37.53
CA GLY A 110 20.01 -21.04 -36.39
C GLY A 110 19.97 -22.56 -36.67
N THR A 111 20.34 -23.03 -37.89
CA THR A 111 20.29 -24.47 -38.26
C THR A 111 21.65 -25.18 -38.28
N TYR A 112 22.73 -24.49 -37.90
CA TYR A 112 24.09 -25.05 -37.94
C TYR A 112 24.25 -26.25 -37.00
N ASP A 113 23.79 -26.13 -35.74
CA ASP A 113 23.87 -27.21 -34.75
C ASP A 113 23.01 -28.44 -35.10
N ALA A 114 21.98 -28.28 -35.93
CA ALA A 114 21.15 -29.40 -36.40
C ALA A 114 21.88 -30.28 -37.43
N LYS A 115 22.85 -29.72 -38.17
CA LYS A 115 23.63 -30.42 -39.20
C LYS A 115 24.91 -31.04 -38.67
N VAL A 116 25.45 -30.53 -37.56
CA VAL A 116 26.67 -31.05 -36.91
C VAL A 116 26.28 -31.94 -35.72
N LYS A 117 25.43 -32.94 -35.95
CA LYS A 117 25.31 -34.06 -35.02
C LYS A 117 26.32 -35.14 -35.46
N LYS A 118 27.38 -35.27 -34.69
CA LYS A 118 28.31 -36.40 -34.75
C LYS A 118 27.73 -37.57 -33.97
#